data_AF-A0A2P1PNX2-F1
#
_entry.id   AF-A0A2P1PNX2-F1
#
_cell.length_a   1.000
_cell.length_b   1.000
_cell.length_c   1.000
_cell.angle_alpha   90.00
_cell.angle_beta   90.00
_cell.angle_gamma   90.00
#
_symmetry.space_group_name_H-M   'P 1'
#
loop_
_entity.id
_entity.type
_entity.pdbx_description
1 polymer ?
#
loop_
_entity_poly.entity_id
_entity_poly.type
_entity_poly.pdbx_seq_one_letter_code
_entity_poly.pdbx_strand_id
1 'polypeptide(L)'
;MAAAKDEADLLRVVLPDTCQISAEVRRDAESACWYLECGDRPLQQLACDVTAMHQIAELSLAPDGQSLAVLSVGEGHPILEWVALSPLRDQGQYQVLCEQNPYPGTIWLNGWQDGQMKIGASVDLRIDGAESRIDVSDPRDFAFLWSANPCALTEQPPSSK
;
A
#
# COMPACT_ATOMS: atom_id res chain seq x y z
N MET A 1 20.39 15.46 -28.30
CA MET A 1 19.86 16.13 -27.09
C MET A 1 19.17 15.06 -26.28
N ALA A 2 19.79 14.58 -25.21
CA ALA A 2 19.10 13.71 -24.26
C ALA A 2 18.09 14.60 -23.52
N ALA A 3 16.80 14.27 -23.61
CA ALA A 3 15.81 14.85 -22.74
C ALA A 3 16.25 14.54 -21.29
N ALA A 4 16.22 15.55 -20.42
CA ALA A 4 16.33 15.31 -19.00
C ALA A 4 15.22 14.31 -18.65
N LYS A 5 15.59 13.11 -18.20
CA LYS A 5 14.62 12.20 -17.57
C LYS A 5 14.04 13.01 -16.42
N ASP A 6 12.73 13.27 -16.46
CA ASP A 6 12.01 13.71 -15.28
C ASP A 6 12.42 12.78 -14.13
N GLU A 7 12.88 13.38 -13.04
CA GLU A 7 13.15 12.64 -11.81
C GLU A 7 11.80 12.03 -11.42
N ALA A 8 11.62 10.73 -11.67
CA ALA A 8 10.39 10.05 -11.31
C ALA A 8 10.12 10.29 -9.83
N ASP A 9 8.89 10.69 -9.50
CA ASP A 9 8.48 10.80 -8.10
C ASP A 9 8.61 9.41 -7.47
N LEU A 10 9.41 9.30 -6.41
CA LEU A 10 9.66 8.04 -5.70
C LEU A 10 9.01 8.08 -4.32
N LEU A 11 8.13 7.10 -4.05
CA LEU A 11 7.76 6.76 -2.68
C LEU A 11 8.87 5.90 -2.08
N ARG A 12 9.21 6.13 -0.81
CA ARG A 12 10.35 5.50 -0.14
C ARG A 12 9.98 5.01 1.24
N VAL A 13 10.49 3.84 1.60
CA VAL A 13 10.45 3.30 2.97
C VAL A 13 11.84 2.86 3.38
N VAL A 14 12.28 3.27 4.57
CA VAL A 14 13.57 2.86 5.14
C VAL A 14 13.38 1.57 5.93
N LEU A 15 14.20 0.58 5.64
CA LEU A 15 14.23 -0.73 6.28
C LEU A 15 15.10 -0.70 7.56
N PRO A 16 14.91 -1.65 8.51
CA PRO A 16 15.67 -1.67 9.77
C PRO A 16 17.19 -1.87 9.61
N ASP A 17 17.62 -2.46 8.50
CA ASP A 17 19.03 -2.66 8.12
C ASP A 17 19.61 -1.47 7.34
N THR A 18 18.96 -0.30 7.40
CA THR A 18 19.30 0.94 6.69
C THR A 18 19.21 0.86 5.16
N CYS A 19 18.77 -0.26 4.61
CA CYS A 19 18.37 -0.30 3.21
C CYS A 19 17.10 0.53 3.00
N GLN A 20 16.83 0.91 1.77
CA GLN A 20 15.64 1.64 1.38
C GLN A 20 14.98 0.91 0.21
N ILE A 21 13.68 0.71 0.30
CA ILE A 21 12.87 0.36 -0.86
C ILE A 21 12.22 1.63 -1.39
N SER A 22 12.27 1.82 -2.70
CA SER A 22 11.56 2.88 -3.39
C SER A 22 10.69 2.33 -4.50
N ALA A 23 9.53 2.94 -4.72
CA ALA A 23 8.66 2.64 -5.85
C ALA A 23 8.37 3.91 -6.65
N GLU A 24 8.38 3.79 -7.97
CA GLU A 24 8.02 4.87 -8.88
C GLU A 24 6.53 5.17 -8.82
N VAL A 25 6.22 6.46 -8.69
CA VAL A 25 4.87 7.00 -8.85
C VAL A 25 4.70 7.39 -10.30
N ARG A 26 3.94 6.59 -11.05
CA ARG A 26 3.60 6.84 -12.45
C ARG A 26 2.13 7.21 -12.58
N ARG A 27 1.83 8.12 -13.51
CA ARG A 27 0.45 8.49 -13.90
C ARG A 27 0.17 8.29 -15.39
N ASP A 28 1.20 7.89 -16.12
CA ASP A 28 1.17 7.55 -17.53
C ASP A 28 1.01 6.04 -17.71
N ALA A 29 1.35 5.53 -18.89
CA ALA A 29 1.28 4.10 -19.23
C ALA A 29 2.66 3.42 -19.20
N GLU A 30 3.70 4.11 -18.73
CA GLU A 30 5.03 3.52 -18.59
C GLU A 30 5.11 2.72 -17.29
N SER A 31 5.91 1.65 -17.31
CA SER A 31 6.05 0.77 -16.15
C SER A 31 6.49 1.51 -14.88
N ALA A 32 5.82 1.20 -13.76
CA ALA A 32 6.22 1.67 -12.44
C ALA A 32 7.14 0.63 -11.78
N CYS A 33 8.41 0.98 -11.63
CA CYS A 33 9.43 0.07 -11.10
C CYS A 33 9.72 0.28 -9.60
N TRP A 34 10.17 -0.80 -8.97
CA TRP A 34 10.60 -0.87 -7.58
C TRP A 34 12.11 -1.05 -7.53
N TYR A 35 12.74 -0.42 -6.54
CA TYR A 35 14.18 -0.44 -6.37
C TYR A 35 14.57 -0.68 -4.91
N LEU A 36 15.74 -1.27 -4.71
CA LEU A 36 16.43 -1.45 -3.44
C LEU A 36 17.76 -0.69 -3.48
N GLU A 37 17.98 0.13 -2.46
CA GLU A 37 19.22 0.85 -2.22
C GLU A 37 19.76 0.49 -0.84
N CYS A 38 21.04 0.12 -0.75
CA CYS A 38 21.67 -0.30 0.50
C CYS A 38 23.09 0.28 0.59
N GLY A 39 23.22 1.51 1.12
CA GLY A 39 24.52 2.16 1.33
C GLY A 39 25.40 2.14 0.07
N ASP A 40 26.55 1.46 0.17
CA ASP A 40 27.56 1.41 -0.90
C ASP A 40 27.23 0.42 -2.04
N ARG A 41 26.08 -0.26 -2.00
CA ARG A 41 25.67 -1.18 -3.07
C ARG A 41 25.05 -0.42 -4.24
N PRO A 42 25.26 -0.88 -5.49
CA PRO A 42 24.55 -0.34 -6.63
C PRO A 42 23.03 -0.45 -6.44
N LEU A 43 22.29 0.54 -6.92
CA LEU A 43 20.83 0.50 -6.98
C LEU A 43 20.36 -0.76 -7.71
N GLN A 44 19.52 -1.54 -7.07
CA GLN A 44 18.98 -2.78 -7.63
C GLN A 44 17.51 -2.57 -8.01
N GLN A 45 17.15 -2.80 -9.27
CA GLN A 45 15.74 -2.92 -9.66
C GLN A 45 15.19 -4.26 -9.17
N LEU A 46 14.06 -4.25 -8.48
CA LEU A 46 13.42 -5.43 -7.91
C LEU A 46 12.37 -6.00 -8.86
N ALA A 47 11.38 -5.19 -9.24
CA ALA A 47 10.23 -5.59 -10.03
C ALA A 47 9.59 -4.35 -10.68
N CYS A 48 8.73 -4.53 -11.70
CA CYS A 48 7.95 -3.45 -12.29
C CYS A 48 6.52 -3.93 -12.61
N ASP A 49 5.54 -3.04 -12.51
CA ASP A 49 4.12 -3.31 -12.81
C ASP A 49 3.56 -4.55 -12.09
N VAL A 50 3.93 -4.69 -10.81
CA VAL A 50 3.58 -5.86 -9.98
C VAL A 50 2.43 -5.61 -9.01
N THR A 51 2.03 -4.36 -8.80
CA THR A 51 0.94 -3.95 -7.93
C THR A 51 -0.41 -4.22 -8.58
N ALA A 52 -1.47 -4.38 -7.77
CA ALA A 52 -2.82 -4.62 -8.29
C ALA A 52 -3.31 -3.49 -9.22
N MET A 53 -2.94 -2.24 -8.94
CA MET A 53 -3.17 -1.09 -9.80
C MET A 53 -1.86 -0.41 -10.19
N HIS A 54 -1.87 0.29 -11.32
CA HIS A 54 -0.66 0.87 -11.91
C HIS A 54 -0.06 2.02 -11.09
N GLN A 55 -0.89 2.86 -10.45
CA GLN A 55 -0.40 4.04 -9.73
C GLN A 55 -0.24 3.73 -8.26
N ILE A 56 0.99 3.75 -7.74
CA ILE A 56 1.23 3.60 -6.30
C ILE A 56 1.01 4.97 -5.64
N ALA A 57 0.07 5.03 -4.71
CA ALA A 57 -0.28 6.25 -4.00
C ALA A 57 0.46 6.38 -2.66
N GLU A 58 0.57 5.29 -1.89
CA GLU A 58 1.21 5.29 -0.57
C GLU A 58 1.91 3.96 -0.27
N LEU A 59 2.99 4.04 0.53
CA LEU A 59 3.75 2.91 1.05
C LEU A 59 3.97 3.06 2.55
N SER A 60 3.87 1.97 3.30
CA SER A 60 4.20 1.97 4.72
C SER A 60 4.80 0.64 5.17
N LEU A 61 5.94 0.70 5.85
CA LEU A 61 6.61 -0.49 6.42
C LEU A 61 5.96 -0.87 7.74
N ALA A 62 5.63 -2.16 7.91
CA ALA A 62 5.16 -2.71 9.16
C ALA A 62 6.19 -2.55 10.29
N PRO A 63 5.78 -2.32 11.55
CA PRO A 63 6.70 -2.18 12.68
C PRO A 63 7.60 -3.41 12.91
N ASP A 64 7.16 -4.60 12.50
CA ASP A 64 7.93 -5.85 12.58
C ASP A 64 8.99 -5.99 11.45
N GLY A 65 8.96 -5.08 10.48
CA GLY A 65 9.84 -5.07 9.31
C GLY A 65 9.63 -6.26 8.36
N GLN A 66 8.51 -6.99 8.45
CA GLN A 66 8.29 -8.20 7.64
C GLN A 66 7.43 -7.96 6.40
N SER A 67 6.65 -6.88 6.39
CA SER A 67 5.69 -6.61 5.32
C SER A 67 5.52 -5.12 5.04
N LEU A 68 5.00 -4.82 3.85
CA LEU A 68 4.65 -3.47 3.41
C LEU A 68 3.13 -3.39 3.23
N ALA A 69 2.53 -2.29 3.67
CA ALA A 69 1.23 -1.87 3.19
C ALA A 69 1.42 -1.01 1.93
N VAL A 70 0.76 -1.39 0.84
CA VAL A 70 0.87 -0.75 -0.47
C VAL A 70 -0.51 -0.33 -0.93
N LEU A 71 -0.74 0.98 -1.02
CA LEU A 71 -1.97 1.55 -1.58
C LEU A 71 -1.71 1.89 -3.05
N SER A 72 -2.44 1.25 -3.95
CA SER A 72 -2.41 1.52 -5.39
C SER A 72 -3.77 1.98 -5.88
N VAL A 73 -3.81 2.77 -6.97
CA VAL A 73 -5.04 3.37 -7.54
C VAL A 73 -5.02 3.23 -9.05
N GLY A 74 -6.17 2.87 -9.63
CA GLY A 74 -6.39 2.86 -11.08
C GLY A 74 -7.78 3.40 -11.41
N GLU A 75 -7.89 4.44 -12.24
CA GLU A 75 -9.18 5.05 -12.61
C GLU A 75 -10.06 5.48 -11.40
N GLY A 76 -9.43 5.80 -10.28
CA GLY A 76 -10.11 6.13 -9.03
C GLY A 76 -10.54 4.93 -8.18
N HIS A 77 -10.14 3.71 -8.54
CA HIS A 77 -10.35 2.48 -7.77
C HIS A 77 -9.10 2.19 -6.94
N PRO A 78 -9.12 2.41 -5.62
CA PRO A 78 -8.00 2.07 -4.78
C PRO A 78 -8.00 0.56 -4.45
N ILE A 79 -6.81 -0.02 -4.35
CA ILE A 79 -6.57 -1.34 -3.77
C ILE A 79 -5.46 -1.21 -2.74
N LEU A 80 -5.70 -1.75 -1.56
CA LEU A 80 -4.71 -1.82 -0.49
C LEU A 80 -4.22 -3.26 -0.34
N GLU A 81 -2.91 -3.46 -0.44
CA GLU A 81 -2.26 -4.77 -0.36
C GLU A 81 -1.30 -4.83 0.83
N TRP A 82 -1.25 -5.99 1.49
CA TRP A 82 -0.13 -6.38 2.34
C TRP A 82 0.86 -7.19 1.51
N VAL A 83 2.11 -6.77 1.45
CA VAL A 83 3.14 -7.41 0.62
C VAL A 83 4.26 -7.94 1.49
N ALA A 84 4.67 -9.19 1.27
CA ALA A 84 5.79 -9.78 1.99
C ALA A 84 7.12 -9.11 1.58
N LEU A 85 7.88 -8.61 2.57
CA LEU A 85 9.09 -7.84 2.29
C LEU A 85 10.26 -8.70 1.82
N SER A 86 10.51 -9.85 2.47
CA SER A 86 11.67 -10.69 2.14
C SER A 86 11.62 -11.24 0.70
N PRO A 87 10.51 -11.80 0.19
CA PRO A 87 10.41 -12.21 -1.21
C PRO A 87 10.69 -11.06 -2.19
N LEU A 88 10.16 -9.86 -1.90
CA LEU A 88 10.37 -8.70 -2.75
C LEU A 88 11.84 -8.25 -2.75
N ARG A 89 12.44 -8.12 -1.56
CA ARG A 89 13.82 -7.66 -1.37
C ARG A 89 14.84 -8.66 -1.92
N ASP A 90 14.66 -9.94 -1.59
CA ASP A 90 15.69 -10.97 -1.78
C ASP A 90 15.55 -11.65 -3.15
N GLN A 91 14.36 -11.66 -3.73
CA GLN A 91 14.05 -12.39 -4.97
C GLN A 91 13.37 -11.54 -6.05
N GLY A 92 13.06 -10.27 -5.77
CA GLY A 92 12.27 -9.44 -6.69
C GLY A 92 10.83 -9.92 -6.85
N GLN A 93 10.32 -10.73 -5.91
CA GLN A 93 8.99 -11.33 -6.00
C GLN A 93 7.97 -10.52 -5.18
N TYR A 94 7.02 -9.91 -5.89
CA TYR A 94 5.89 -9.23 -5.25
C TYR A 94 4.85 -10.27 -4.80
N GLN A 95 4.81 -10.55 -3.50
CA GLN A 95 3.90 -11.54 -2.93
C GLN A 95 2.88 -10.86 -2.03
N VAL A 96 1.63 -10.83 -2.49
CA VAL A 96 0.49 -10.33 -1.72
C VAL A 96 0.10 -11.35 -0.66
N LEU A 97 0.01 -10.89 0.60
CA LEU A 97 -0.45 -11.65 1.75
C LEU A 97 -1.96 -11.46 1.96
N CYS A 98 -2.42 -10.22 1.81
CA CYS A 98 -3.82 -9.83 1.95
C CYS A 98 -4.13 -8.68 1.00
N GLU A 99 -5.38 -8.57 0.60
CA GLU A 99 -5.87 -7.49 -0.25
C GLU A 99 -7.16 -6.91 0.35
N GLN A 100 -7.38 -5.62 0.19
CA GLN A 100 -8.64 -4.93 0.43
C GLN A 100 -9.01 -4.11 -0.79
N ASN A 101 -10.20 -4.38 -1.29
CA ASN A 101 -10.79 -3.65 -2.39
C ASN A 101 -12.06 -2.93 -1.90
N PRO A 102 -11.98 -1.64 -1.52
CA PRO A 102 -13.12 -0.87 -1.04
C PRO A 102 -14.12 -0.50 -2.14
N TYR A 103 -13.95 -0.93 -3.39
CA TYR A 103 -14.79 -0.45 -4.49
C TYR A 103 -16.24 -0.98 -4.38
N PRO A 104 -17.25 -0.11 -4.55
CA PRO A 104 -17.15 1.33 -4.75
C PRO A 104 -16.87 2.07 -3.42
N GLY A 105 -15.79 2.86 -3.37
CA GLY A 105 -15.35 3.52 -2.14
C GLY A 105 -13.89 3.98 -2.20
N THR A 106 -13.42 4.60 -1.12
CA THR A 106 -12.03 5.05 -0.93
C THR A 106 -11.45 4.44 0.35
N ILE A 107 -10.12 4.33 0.39
CA ILE A 107 -9.35 3.84 1.53
C ILE A 107 -8.07 4.66 1.65
N TRP A 108 -7.61 4.91 2.87
CA TRP A 108 -6.39 5.66 3.16
C TRP A 108 -5.68 5.13 4.42
N LEU A 109 -4.38 5.38 4.52
CA LEU A 109 -3.55 4.90 5.62
C LEU A 109 -3.46 5.96 6.73
N ASN A 110 -3.75 5.56 7.98
CA ASN A 110 -3.71 6.42 9.17
C ASN A 110 -2.56 6.06 10.14
N GLY A 111 -1.60 5.26 9.68
CA GLY A 111 -0.43 4.84 10.45
C GLY A 111 -0.63 3.52 11.21
N TRP A 112 0.22 3.25 12.19
CA TRP A 112 0.28 1.96 12.89
C TRP A 112 -0.24 2.05 14.32
N GLN A 113 -0.87 0.98 14.80
CA GLN A 113 -1.24 0.78 16.21
C GLN A 113 -1.12 -0.70 16.57
N ASP A 114 -0.31 -0.99 17.59
CA ASP A 114 -0.13 -2.35 18.13
C ASP A 114 0.19 -3.42 17.06
N GLY A 115 0.98 -3.05 16.04
CA GLY A 115 1.35 -3.93 14.92
C GLY A 115 0.27 -4.07 13.84
N GLN A 116 -0.86 -3.39 13.97
CA GLN A 116 -1.93 -3.34 12.97
C GLN A 116 -1.91 -1.99 12.24
N MET A 117 -2.28 -2.01 10.96
CA MET A 117 -2.45 -0.80 10.17
C MET A 117 -3.78 -0.15 10.54
N LYS A 118 -3.75 1.11 10.94
CA LYS A 118 -4.95 1.95 11.03
C LYS A 118 -5.32 2.39 9.62
N ILE A 119 -6.50 2.03 9.17
CA ILE A 119 -7.04 2.45 7.87
C ILE A 119 -8.32 3.23 8.07
N GLY A 120 -8.53 4.23 7.23
CA GLY A 120 -9.83 4.86 7.06
C GLY A 120 -10.45 4.43 5.74
N ALA A 121 -11.77 4.34 5.69
CA ALA A 121 -12.49 4.03 4.46
C ALA A 121 -13.84 4.74 4.41
N SER A 122 -14.30 5.05 3.20
CA SER A 122 -15.63 5.64 2.98
C SER A 122 -16.75 4.60 2.94
N VAL A 123 -16.43 3.33 3.17
CA VAL A 123 -17.37 2.19 3.17
C VAL A 123 -17.00 1.20 4.26
N ASP A 124 -17.98 0.39 4.68
CA ASP A 124 -17.72 -0.70 5.63
C ASP A 124 -17.04 -1.87 4.90
N LEU A 125 -15.73 -2.00 5.12
CA LEU A 125 -14.88 -3.03 4.51
C LEU A 125 -15.16 -4.46 5.02
N ARG A 126 -16.05 -4.64 6.00
CA ARG A 126 -16.46 -5.96 6.50
C ARG A 126 -17.59 -6.58 5.67
N ILE A 127 -18.22 -5.79 4.80
CA ILE A 127 -19.36 -6.21 4.00
C ILE A 127 -18.86 -6.51 2.58
N ASP A 128 -19.04 -7.74 2.12
CA ASP A 128 -18.64 -8.13 0.76
C ASP A 128 -19.46 -7.38 -0.31
N GLY A 129 -18.78 -6.99 -1.40
CA GLY A 129 -19.18 -5.97 -2.38
C GLY A 129 -20.48 -6.16 -3.17
N ALA A 130 -21.25 -7.24 -2.94
CA ALA A 130 -22.58 -7.37 -3.52
C ALA A 130 -23.67 -6.70 -2.65
N GLU A 131 -23.42 -6.56 -1.33
CA GLU A 131 -24.39 -6.01 -0.38
C GLU A 131 -24.01 -4.65 0.20
N SER A 132 -22.81 -4.14 -0.14
CA SER A 132 -22.38 -2.78 0.17
C SER A 132 -23.16 -1.76 -0.67
N ARG A 133 -24.45 -1.60 -0.36
CA ARG A 133 -25.18 -0.42 -0.76
C ARG A 133 -24.50 0.77 -0.08
N ILE A 134 -23.70 1.52 -0.84
CA ILE A 134 -23.26 2.83 -0.41
C ILE A 134 -24.52 3.63 -0.13
N ASP A 135 -24.83 3.86 1.15
CA ASP A 135 -25.72 4.95 1.49
C ASP A 135 -24.91 6.23 1.33
N VAL A 136 -24.90 6.75 0.10
CA VAL A 136 -24.16 7.97 -0.27
C VAL A 136 -24.66 9.20 0.50
N SER A 137 -25.75 9.06 1.29
CA SER A 137 -26.31 10.12 2.12
C SER A 137 -25.69 10.22 3.52
N ASP A 138 -24.90 9.23 3.94
CA ASP A 138 -24.23 9.21 5.24
C ASP A 138 -22.71 8.97 5.08
N PRO A 139 -21.91 10.05 4.91
CA PRO A 139 -20.46 9.96 4.79
C PRO A 139 -19.85 9.69 6.17
N ARG A 140 -20.12 8.51 6.73
CA ARG A 140 -19.35 8.03 7.88
C ARG A 140 -18.05 7.48 7.37
N ASP A 141 -16.96 8.13 7.77
CA ASP A 141 -15.63 7.54 7.68
C ASP A 141 -15.55 6.38 8.66
N PHE A 142 -15.34 5.17 8.14
CA PHE A 142 -15.07 4.00 8.94
C PHE A 142 -13.59 3.96 9.29
N ALA A 143 -13.27 3.57 10.51
CA ALA A 143 -11.90 3.38 10.97
C ALA A 143 -11.70 1.92 11.36
N PHE A 144 -10.63 1.31 10.84
CA PHE A 144 -10.31 -0.08 11.10
C PHE A 144 -8.85 -0.26 11.51
N LEU A 145 -8.59 -1.35 12.22
CA LEU A 145 -7.29 -1.95 12.42
C LEU A 145 -7.19 -3.21 11.55
N TRP A 146 -6.17 -3.28 10.70
CA TRP A 146 -5.95 -4.37 9.76
C TRP A 146 -4.62 -5.06 10.02
N SER A 147 -4.60 -6.39 10.15
CA SER A 147 -3.36 -7.17 10.35
C SER A 147 -2.97 -7.95 9.09
N ALA A 148 -1.66 -8.07 8.82
CA ALA A 148 -1.15 -8.88 7.70
C ALA A 148 -1.32 -10.39 7.89
N ASN A 149 -1.47 -10.83 9.15
CA ASN A 149 -1.71 -12.23 9.50
C ASN A 149 -2.66 -12.25 10.71
N PRO A 150 -3.90 -12.76 10.58
CA PRO A 150 -4.43 -13.56 9.47
C PRO A 150 -5.27 -12.75 8.46
N CYS A 151 -4.83 -11.58 8.00
CA CYS A 151 -5.66 -10.67 7.19
C CYS A 151 -6.92 -10.17 7.92
N ALA A 152 -6.86 -10.04 9.24
CA ALA A 152 -8.03 -9.71 10.05
C ALA A 152 -8.29 -8.21 10.05
N LEU A 153 -9.55 -7.85 9.78
CA LEU A 153 -10.04 -6.49 9.90
C LEU A 153 -10.90 -6.34 11.14
N THR A 154 -10.62 -5.32 11.95
CA THR A 154 -11.38 -5.02 13.18
C THR A 154 -11.74 -3.54 13.20
N GLU A 155 -12.94 -3.21 13.66
CA GLU A 155 -13.37 -1.82 13.80
C GLU A 155 -12.57 -1.13 14.91
N GLN A 156 -12.04 0.06 14.63
CA GLN A 156 -11.32 0.83 15.64
C GLN A 156 -12.34 1.41 16.62
N PRO A 157 -12.21 1.19 17.94
CA PRO A 157 -13.12 1.78 18.90
C PRO A 157 -13.07 3.31 18.84
N PRO A 158 -14.20 4.00 19.07
CA PRO A 158 -14.22 5.46 19.09
C PRO A 158 -13.23 5.97 20.14
N SER A 159 -12.40 6.93 19.75
CA SER A 159 -11.46 7.57 20.69
C SER A 159 -12.27 8.24 21.80
N SER A 160 -12.12 7.75 23.02
CA SER A 160 -12.71 8.41 24.19
C SER A 160 -12.05 9.78 24.33
N LYS A 161 -12.85 10.85 24.24
CA LYS A 161 -12.40 12.23 24.45
C LYS A 161 -12.17 12.52 25.92
#